data_AF-A0A971P6S8-F1
#
_entry.id   AF-A0A971P6S8-F1
#
_cell.length_a   1.000
_cell.length_b   1.000
_cell.length_c   1.000
_cell.angle_alpha   90.00
_cell.angle_beta   90.00
_cell.angle_gamma   90.00
#
_symmetry.space_group_name_H-M   'P 1'
#
loop_
_entity.id
_entity.type
_entity.pdbx_description
1 polymer ?
#
loop_
_entity_poly.entity_id
_entity_poly.type
_entity_poly.pdbx_seq_one_letter_code
_entity_poly.pdbx_strand_id
1 'polypeptide(L)'
;MTNKRCNLMCRKTAAVLCLLLCCVGWVQALEYYDSGVTEGKVVDIDREVNGYLWVADATVNLYENAWIKDYYSEPGQVCAESGAVLNIYGGKIDSVLIVTTSYNGLPEAQVTIFGNDFAMDGVPVEPGTPELFLRDNVLSGIYESGTAFEYPVSCFEEGDFFTTVKLGWVDSAPQIEVSSDLVEFGDVEVDALQTQTAFVTVANVGSSNLALQSLQLLQDEAMAFDIMPLTQLPVTMEPNSVIEIEVVFAPLEEGPYEAVLQIFSDDPERPLVEVLLTGEGVWPEEPELTLGDKIAAINELYTDGLRDGTIYGLGPGIFGHVRATVIFLTFQIAHNLIDSGYERFALIPLMSAAEKTSGRGWPRDYVAGWAVPELNALVNDLIEDIRNQ
;
A
#
# COMPACT_ATOMS: atom_id res chain seq x y z
N MET A 1 0.60 -24.28 84.53
CA MET A 1 0.47 -22.84 84.85
C MET A 1 0.11 -22.11 83.56
N THR A 2 -0.97 -21.31 83.62
CA THR A 2 -1.43 -20.24 82.69
C THR A 2 -1.60 -20.54 81.19
N ASN A 3 -2.83 -20.77 80.68
CA ASN A 3 -3.88 -19.80 80.21
C ASN A 3 -3.55 -19.16 78.84
N LYS A 4 -4.28 -19.47 77.74
CA LYS A 4 -5.65 -19.04 77.29
C LYS A 4 -5.66 -17.78 76.40
N ARG A 5 -6.22 -17.98 75.19
CA ARG A 5 -7.07 -17.07 74.36
C ARG A 5 -6.51 -15.72 73.86
N CYS A 6 -6.45 -15.58 72.52
CA CYS A 6 -7.10 -14.50 71.75
C CYS A 6 -6.98 -14.86 70.25
N ASN A 7 -8.06 -15.31 69.59
CA ASN A 7 -9.00 -14.50 68.81
C ASN A 7 -8.37 -13.73 67.63
N LEU A 8 -8.70 -14.20 66.42
CA LEU A 8 -9.53 -13.42 65.48
C LEU A 8 -9.00 -12.01 65.13
N MET A 9 -7.75 -11.89 64.65
CA MET A 9 -7.25 -10.60 64.14
C MET A 9 -6.06 -10.79 63.19
N CYS A 10 -6.30 -11.28 61.98
CA CYS A 10 -5.45 -10.96 60.82
C CYS A 10 -6.11 -11.22 59.44
N ARG A 11 -7.43 -11.41 59.39
CA ARG A 11 -8.22 -11.45 58.13
C ARG A 11 -8.79 -10.09 57.72
N LYS A 12 -8.29 -8.98 58.28
CA LYS A 12 -8.77 -7.61 57.98
C LYS A 12 -7.67 -6.56 57.80
N THR A 13 -6.40 -6.97 57.75
CA THR A 13 -5.25 -6.06 57.60
C THR A 13 -4.65 -6.04 56.19
N ALA A 14 -5.00 -6.99 55.31
CA ALA A 14 -4.62 -6.93 53.89
C ALA A 14 -5.56 -6.02 53.05
N ALA A 15 -6.83 -5.88 53.45
CA ALA A 15 -7.82 -5.10 52.70
C ALA A 15 -7.74 -3.56 52.93
N VAL A 16 -6.87 -3.09 53.83
CA VAL A 16 -6.80 -1.66 54.21
C VAL A 16 -5.68 -0.90 53.49
N LEU A 17 -4.77 -1.57 52.79
CA LEU A 17 -3.72 -0.90 52.02
C LEU A 17 -4.18 -0.41 50.62
N CYS A 18 -5.34 -0.87 50.13
CA CYS A 18 -5.86 -0.54 48.79
C CYS A 18 -6.69 0.76 48.70
N LEU A 19 -6.97 1.46 49.81
CA LEU A 19 -7.95 2.57 49.82
C LEU A 19 -7.35 3.99 49.93
N LEU A 20 -6.03 4.16 49.82
CA LEU A 20 -5.36 5.47 49.97
C LEU A 20 -4.54 5.98 48.77
N LEU A 21 -4.56 5.30 47.60
CA LEU A 21 -3.82 5.73 46.40
C LEU A 21 -4.70 6.17 45.22
N CYS A 22 -5.99 6.41 45.44
CA CYS A 22 -6.86 7.04 44.45
C CYS A 22 -6.78 8.57 44.57
N CYS A 23 -5.73 9.19 44.05
CA CYS A 23 -5.72 10.57 43.53
C CYS A 23 -4.32 10.89 42.99
N VAL A 24 -4.22 11.26 41.70
CA VAL A 24 -3.04 11.76 40.94
C VAL A 24 -2.29 10.74 40.05
N GLY A 25 -2.91 10.21 38.98
CA GLY A 25 -2.19 9.64 37.82
C GLY A 25 -1.15 8.56 38.11
N TRP A 26 -1.42 7.67 39.06
CA TRP A 26 -0.44 6.75 39.62
C TRP A 26 -0.32 5.45 38.83
N VAL A 27 0.91 5.20 38.38
CA VAL A 27 1.48 3.90 38.08
C VAL A 27 1.08 2.88 39.16
N GLN A 28 0.33 1.84 38.78
CA GLN A 28 -0.10 0.79 39.71
C GLN A 28 1.05 -0.20 39.92
N ALA A 29 1.61 -0.20 41.12
CA ALA A 29 2.56 -1.20 41.55
C ALA A 29 1.79 -2.31 42.29
N LEU A 30 1.98 -3.55 41.85
CA LEU A 30 1.45 -4.79 42.41
C LEU A 30 -0.06 -4.97 42.21
N GLU A 31 -0.46 -6.08 41.60
CA GLU A 31 -1.87 -6.44 41.39
C GLU A 31 -2.19 -7.82 41.96
N TYR A 32 -3.31 -7.91 42.66
CA TYR A 32 -3.80 -9.13 43.28
C TYR A 32 -5.29 -9.31 42.95
N TYR A 33 -5.60 -10.42 42.29
CA TYR A 33 -6.95 -10.79 41.86
C TYR A 33 -7.38 -12.06 42.58
N ASP A 34 -8.49 -11.97 43.31
CA ASP A 34 -9.08 -13.04 44.13
C ASP A 34 -10.61 -12.90 44.10
N SER A 35 -11.36 -14.01 44.04
CA SER A 35 -12.82 -14.02 44.05
C SER A 35 -13.44 -13.22 45.20
N GLY A 36 -12.76 -13.11 46.34
CA GLY A 36 -13.19 -12.24 47.46
C GLY A 36 -13.16 -10.73 47.15
N VAL A 37 -12.45 -10.32 46.09
CA VAL A 37 -12.25 -8.93 45.64
C VAL A 37 -12.87 -8.69 44.26
N THR A 38 -12.92 -9.71 43.39
CA THR A 38 -13.38 -9.63 42.00
C THR A 38 -14.63 -10.46 41.67
N GLU A 39 -15.25 -11.11 42.66
CA GLU A 39 -16.42 -12.02 42.58
C GLU A 39 -17.05 -12.17 41.17
N GLY A 40 -16.58 -13.19 40.44
CA GLY A 40 -17.11 -13.58 39.13
C GLY A 40 -16.67 -12.73 37.93
N LYS A 41 -15.71 -11.81 38.08
CA LYS A 41 -15.20 -11.00 36.97
C LYS A 41 -14.02 -11.65 36.26
N VAL A 42 -14.10 -11.64 34.94
CA VAL A 42 -12.95 -11.76 34.03
C VAL A 42 -12.20 -10.43 34.04
N VAL A 43 -10.89 -10.48 34.17
CA VAL A 43 -10.01 -9.31 34.16
C VAL A 43 -9.14 -9.36 32.91
N ASP A 44 -9.29 -8.36 32.05
CA ASP A 44 -8.46 -8.19 30.85
C ASP A 44 -7.34 -7.19 31.16
N ILE A 45 -6.09 -7.61 30.98
CA ILE A 45 -4.91 -6.77 31.16
C ILE A 45 -4.27 -6.56 29.79
N ASP A 46 -4.24 -5.30 29.36
CA ASP A 46 -3.62 -4.83 28.12
C ASP A 46 -2.80 -3.55 28.39
N ARG A 47 -1.98 -3.59 29.44
CA ARG A 47 -1.16 -2.46 29.92
C ARG A 47 0.01 -2.92 30.80
N GLU A 48 0.91 -2.00 31.13
CA GLU A 48 1.96 -2.23 32.12
C GLU A 48 1.40 -2.47 33.53
N VAL A 49 2.03 -3.42 34.24
CA VAL A 49 1.85 -3.73 35.67
C VAL A 49 3.24 -3.79 36.29
N ASN A 50 3.51 -3.01 37.33
CA ASN A 50 4.82 -2.98 37.97
C ASN A 50 4.91 -3.96 39.15
N GLY A 51 5.97 -4.78 39.19
CA GLY A 51 6.19 -5.84 40.14
C GLY A 51 5.35 -7.08 39.80
N TYR A 52 4.69 -7.69 40.77
CA TYR A 52 3.99 -8.96 40.53
C TYR A 52 2.50 -8.81 40.19
N LEU A 53 2.01 -9.75 39.39
CA LEU A 53 0.61 -10.05 39.17
C LEU A 53 0.27 -11.36 39.89
N TRP A 54 -0.66 -11.32 40.83
CA TRP A 54 -1.11 -12.50 41.56
C TRP A 54 -2.56 -12.82 41.24
N VAL A 55 -2.84 -14.07 40.87
CA VAL A 55 -4.16 -14.54 40.46
C VAL A 55 -4.53 -15.76 41.30
N ALA A 56 -5.62 -15.68 42.05
CA ALA A 56 -6.20 -16.76 42.83
C ALA A 56 -7.71 -16.78 42.59
N ASP A 57 -8.34 -17.94 42.38
CA ASP A 57 -9.80 -18.05 42.21
C ASP A 57 -10.44 -16.99 41.28
N ALA A 58 -9.76 -16.61 40.19
CA ALA A 58 -10.15 -15.54 39.29
C ALA A 58 -9.72 -15.85 37.85
N THR A 59 -10.42 -15.26 36.87
CA THR A 59 -10.03 -15.36 35.45
C THR A 59 -9.32 -14.09 35.00
N VAL A 60 -8.09 -14.24 34.50
CA VAL A 60 -7.28 -13.14 33.98
C VAL A 60 -6.83 -13.46 32.56
N ASN A 61 -6.97 -12.50 31.66
CA ASN A 61 -6.47 -12.56 30.29
C ASN A 61 -5.35 -11.53 30.12
N LEU A 62 -4.17 -11.95 29.66
CA LEU A 62 -3.07 -11.07 29.28
C LEU A 62 -3.08 -10.91 27.75
N TYR A 63 -3.21 -9.67 27.28
CA TYR A 63 -3.16 -9.31 25.86
C TYR A 63 -1.81 -8.70 25.48
N GLU A 64 -1.65 -8.37 24.20
CA GLU A 64 -0.39 -7.95 23.58
C GLU A 64 0.33 -6.81 24.33
N ASN A 65 -0.39 -5.81 24.83
CA ASN A 65 0.24 -4.67 25.51
C ASN A 65 0.48 -4.91 27.01
N ALA A 66 0.17 -6.10 27.53
CA ALA A 66 0.48 -6.45 28.90
C ALA A 66 1.99 -6.50 29.12
N TRP A 67 2.49 -5.84 30.17
CA TRP A 67 3.90 -5.94 30.56
C TRP A 67 4.01 -6.00 32.07
N ILE A 68 4.33 -7.19 32.58
CA ILE A 68 4.57 -7.46 34.00
C ILE A 68 6.05 -7.20 34.26
N LYS A 69 6.33 -6.01 34.76
CA LYS A 69 7.64 -5.37 34.71
C LYS A 69 8.33 -5.39 36.05
N ASP A 70 9.64 -5.63 36.06
CA ASP A 70 10.45 -5.50 37.28
C ASP A 70 10.31 -4.08 37.87
N TYR A 71 10.05 -3.98 39.17
CA TYR A 71 9.85 -2.69 39.84
C TYR A 71 10.59 -2.63 41.18
N TYR A 72 11.72 -1.89 41.20
CA TYR A 72 12.62 -1.80 42.34
C TYR A 72 13.15 -3.17 42.81
N SER A 73 12.66 -3.63 43.97
CA SER A 73 13.00 -4.93 44.57
C SER A 73 11.92 -5.98 44.33
N GLU A 74 10.85 -5.62 43.64
CA GLU A 74 9.74 -6.51 43.31
C GLU A 74 9.94 -7.06 41.88
N PRO A 75 10.13 -8.38 41.71
CA PRO A 75 10.25 -8.98 40.39
C PRO A 75 8.93 -8.89 39.61
N GLY A 76 9.05 -8.69 38.31
CA GLY A 76 8.01 -8.69 37.27
C GLY A 76 7.42 -10.07 37.04
N GLN A 77 6.93 -10.72 38.10
CA GLN A 77 6.50 -12.12 38.09
C GLN A 77 4.97 -12.26 38.02
N VAL A 78 4.50 -13.35 37.44
CA VAL A 78 3.08 -13.72 37.43
C VAL A 78 2.90 -14.96 38.29
N CYS A 79 2.02 -14.89 39.27
CA CYS A 79 1.68 -16.01 40.15
C CYS A 79 0.24 -16.45 39.89
N ALA A 80 0.04 -17.70 39.48
CA ALA A 80 -1.29 -18.31 39.35
C ALA A 80 -1.47 -19.39 40.44
N GLU A 81 -2.46 -19.22 41.31
CA GLU A 81 -2.76 -20.13 42.42
C GLU A 81 -4.07 -20.92 42.22
N SER A 82 -4.42 -21.77 43.20
CA SER A 82 -5.65 -22.56 43.20
C SER A 82 -6.89 -21.75 42.80
N GLY A 83 -7.64 -22.27 41.82
CA GLY A 83 -8.84 -21.65 41.24
C GLY A 83 -8.57 -20.60 40.16
N ALA A 84 -7.31 -20.21 39.91
CA ALA A 84 -6.99 -19.26 38.85
C ALA A 84 -7.26 -19.86 37.46
N VAL A 85 -7.76 -19.03 36.55
CA VAL A 85 -7.78 -19.28 35.10
C VAL A 85 -7.01 -18.15 34.44
N LEU A 86 -5.77 -18.42 34.04
CA LEU A 86 -4.89 -17.44 33.41
C LEU A 86 -4.74 -17.79 31.92
N ASN A 87 -5.19 -16.90 31.06
CA ASN A 87 -5.00 -17.01 29.61
C ASN A 87 -3.98 -15.96 29.17
N ILE A 88 -2.94 -16.38 28.45
CA ILE A 88 -1.89 -15.50 27.94
C ILE A 88 -1.96 -15.51 26.42
N TYR A 89 -2.54 -14.46 25.85
CA TYR A 89 -2.62 -14.23 24.40
C TYR A 89 -1.43 -13.41 23.90
N GLY A 90 -0.81 -12.65 24.79
CA GLY A 90 0.35 -11.82 24.51
C GLY A 90 0.92 -11.19 25.77
N GLY A 91 1.92 -10.33 25.56
CA GLY A 91 2.53 -9.55 26.63
C GLY A 91 3.83 -10.11 27.18
N LYS A 92 4.55 -9.25 27.89
CA LYS A 92 5.90 -9.49 28.41
C LYS A 92 5.88 -9.75 29.92
N ILE A 93 6.61 -10.77 30.36
CA ILE A 93 6.86 -11.09 31.77
C ILE A 93 8.37 -10.96 31.97
N ASP A 94 8.83 -9.99 32.76
CA ASP A 94 10.28 -9.73 32.90
C ASP A 94 11.00 -10.80 33.73
N SER A 95 10.30 -11.41 34.71
CA SER A 95 10.93 -12.33 35.65
C SER A 95 10.54 -13.79 35.45
N VAL A 96 9.38 -14.23 35.93
CA VAL A 96 9.01 -15.66 35.98
C VAL A 96 7.49 -15.84 36.04
N LEU A 97 6.99 -16.87 35.37
CA LEU A 97 5.64 -17.39 35.56
C LEU A 97 5.69 -18.49 36.62
N ILE A 98 5.03 -18.26 37.75
CA ILE A 98 4.94 -19.19 38.86
C ILE A 98 3.53 -19.75 38.88
N VAL A 99 3.41 -21.06 38.72
CA VAL A 99 2.14 -21.76 38.93
C VAL A 99 2.23 -22.50 40.25
N THR A 100 1.37 -22.14 41.18
CA THR A 100 1.32 -22.76 42.50
C THR A 100 0.09 -23.64 42.60
N THR A 101 0.27 -24.75 43.30
CA THR A 101 -0.81 -25.53 43.87
C THR A 101 -0.87 -25.17 45.34
N SER A 102 -2.03 -24.79 45.90
CA SER A 102 -2.08 -24.77 47.37
C SER A 102 -3.46 -24.94 48.01
N TYR A 103 -3.45 -25.91 48.92
CA TYR A 103 -3.89 -25.88 50.32
C TYR A 103 -5.37 -25.66 50.70
N ASN A 104 -6.20 -25.11 49.83
CA ASN A 104 -7.50 -24.55 50.24
C ASN A 104 -8.71 -25.34 49.75
N GLY A 105 -8.50 -26.47 49.05
CA GLY A 105 -9.58 -27.31 48.51
C GLY A 105 -10.23 -26.81 47.21
N LEU A 106 -9.68 -25.75 46.60
CA LEU A 106 -10.03 -25.28 45.25
C LEU A 106 -9.30 -26.11 44.17
N PRO A 107 -9.78 -26.12 42.92
CA PRO A 107 -9.10 -26.75 41.79
C PRO A 107 -7.70 -26.17 41.56
N GLU A 108 -6.83 -26.93 40.90
CA GLU A 108 -5.52 -26.43 40.44
C GLU A 108 -5.69 -25.25 39.48
N ALA A 109 -4.70 -24.35 39.48
CA ALA A 109 -4.64 -23.25 38.53
C ALA A 109 -4.65 -23.78 37.09
N GLN A 110 -5.43 -23.16 36.21
CA GLN A 110 -5.41 -23.43 34.78
C GLN A 110 -4.70 -22.29 34.07
N VAL A 111 -3.50 -22.57 33.55
CA VAL A 111 -2.74 -21.62 32.74
C VAL A 111 -2.72 -22.09 31.30
N THR A 112 -3.14 -21.23 30.38
CA THR A 112 -3.08 -21.48 28.94
C THR A 112 -2.29 -20.37 28.26
N ILE A 113 -1.28 -20.75 27.47
CA ILE A 113 -0.50 -19.80 26.66
C ILE A 113 -0.86 -20.06 25.21
N PHE A 114 -1.31 -19.02 24.51
CA PHE A 114 -1.76 -19.10 23.14
C PHE A 114 -0.65 -18.64 22.20
N GLY A 115 -0.31 -19.44 21.20
CA GLY A 115 0.79 -19.14 20.29
C GLY A 115 1.18 -20.34 19.42
N ASN A 116 2.33 -20.23 18.78
CA ASN A 116 2.95 -21.23 17.93
C ASN A 116 4.46 -21.33 18.21
N ASP A 117 5.14 -22.24 17.51
CA ASP A 117 6.59 -22.45 17.62
C ASP A 117 7.10 -22.60 19.06
N PHE A 118 6.32 -23.25 19.92
CA PHE A 118 6.67 -23.45 21.31
C PHE A 118 7.98 -24.24 21.44
N ALA A 119 8.85 -23.82 22.36
CA ALA A 119 10.06 -24.53 22.71
C ALA A 119 10.26 -24.56 24.23
N MET A 120 10.77 -25.69 24.74
CA MET A 120 11.10 -25.90 26.15
C MET A 120 12.61 -26.04 26.27
N ASP A 121 13.24 -25.13 27.02
CA ASP A 121 14.71 -25.00 27.12
C ASP A 121 15.40 -24.94 25.74
N GLY A 122 14.75 -24.28 24.78
CA GLY A 122 15.21 -24.16 23.39
C GLY A 122 14.99 -25.41 22.52
N VAL A 123 14.38 -26.48 23.05
CA VAL A 123 13.99 -27.66 22.27
C VAL A 123 12.57 -27.47 21.73
N PRO A 124 12.34 -27.51 20.40
CA PRO A 124 11.00 -27.36 19.83
C PRO A 124 10.02 -28.41 20.33
N VAL A 125 8.79 -27.97 20.62
CA VAL A 125 7.66 -28.81 21.02
C VAL A 125 6.89 -29.22 19.77
N GLU A 126 6.43 -30.47 19.72
CA GLU A 126 5.65 -30.99 18.59
C GLU A 126 4.31 -30.23 18.45
N PRO A 127 3.95 -29.72 17.26
CA PRO A 127 2.67 -29.05 17.02
C PRO A 127 1.47 -29.91 17.46
N GLY A 128 0.50 -29.28 18.12
CA GLY A 128 -0.69 -29.95 18.66
C GLY A 128 -0.51 -30.61 20.02
N THR A 129 0.69 -30.54 20.64
CA THR A 129 0.89 -30.96 22.03
C THR A 129 -0.01 -30.16 22.98
N PRO A 130 -0.95 -30.79 23.72
CA PRO A 130 -1.99 -30.04 24.44
C PRO A 130 -1.48 -29.33 25.71
N GLU A 131 -0.48 -29.89 26.37
CA GLU A 131 0.05 -29.38 27.63
C GLU A 131 1.51 -29.81 27.84
N LEU A 132 2.24 -29.03 28.64
CA LEU A 132 3.61 -29.30 29.06
C LEU A 132 3.70 -29.44 30.58
N PHE A 133 4.56 -30.36 31.01
CA PHE A 133 4.96 -30.51 32.41
C PHE A 133 6.27 -29.76 32.63
N LEU A 134 6.21 -28.62 33.33
CA LEU A 134 7.35 -27.73 33.52
C LEU A 134 7.82 -27.72 34.99
N ARG A 135 9.13 -27.68 35.20
CA ARG A 135 9.80 -27.50 36.49
C ARG A 135 11.11 -26.74 36.27
N ASP A 136 11.06 -25.43 36.50
CA ASP A 136 12.19 -24.51 36.34
C ASP A 136 12.76 -24.51 34.91
N ASN A 137 11.89 -24.75 33.92
CA ASN A 137 12.22 -24.71 32.50
C ASN A 137 11.97 -23.30 31.94
N VAL A 138 12.65 -22.97 30.86
CA VAL A 138 12.34 -21.78 30.05
C VAL A 138 11.35 -22.20 28.97
N LEU A 139 10.21 -21.52 28.92
CA LEU A 139 9.25 -21.65 27.83
C LEU A 139 9.40 -20.47 26.89
N SER A 140 9.49 -20.77 25.59
CA SER A 140 9.49 -19.77 24.53
C SER A 140 8.51 -20.15 23.42
N GLY A 141 8.22 -19.19 22.55
CA GLY A 141 7.34 -19.35 21.40
C GLY A 141 7.04 -18.01 20.75
N ILE A 142 6.06 -18.00 19.85
CA ILE A 142 5.58 -16.81 19.15
C ILE A 142 4.08 -16.66 19.41
N TYR A 143 3.65 -15.49 19.88
CA TYR A 143 2.23 -15.19 20.05
C TYR A 143 1.53 -15.01 18.70
N GLU A 144 0.19 -15.00 18.69
CA GLU A 144 -0.61 -14.78 17.46
C GLU A 144 -0.23 -13.49 16.72
N SER A 145 0.21 -12.45 17.44
CA SER A 145 0.66 -11.19 16.84
C SER A 145 2.04 -11.24 16.15
N GLY A 146 2.73 -12.39 16.18
CA GLY A 146 4.10 -12.54 15.69
C GLY A 146 5.18 -12.13 16.69
N THR A 147 4.80 -11.65 17.89
CA THR A 147 5.76 -11.29 18.93
C THR A 147 6.35 -12.53 19.59
N ALA A 148 7.67 -12.69 19.56
CA ALA A 148 8.37 -13.75 20.28
C ALA A 148 8.35 -13.53 21.80
N PHE A 149 8.25 -14.60 22.57
CA PHE A 149 8.37 -14.58 24.02
C PHE A 149 9.34 -15.66 24.52
N GLU A 150 9.97 -15.37 25.66
CA GLU A 150 10.83 -16.30 26.40
C GLU A 150 10.82 -15.90 27.87
N TYR A 151 10.37 -16.79 28.75
CA TYR A 151 10.43 -16.58 30.20
C TYR A 151 10.47 -17.92 30.96
N PRO A 152 11.08 -17.95 32.16
CA PRO A 152 11.08 -19.14 33.00
C PRO A 152 9.69 -19.44 33.56
N VAL A 153 9.38 -20.73 33.67
CA VAL A 153 8.18 -21.26 34.31
C VAL A 153 8.59 -22.13 35.50
N SER A 154 8.11 -21.78 36.68
CA SER A 154 8.44 -22.46 37.94
C SER A 154 7.18 -22.85 38.72
N CYS A 155 7.34 -23.73 39.70
CA CYS A 155 6.30 -24.17 40.60
C CYS A 155 6.74 -24.05 42.07
N PHE A 156 5.82 -23.65 42.96
CA PHE A 156 6.12 -23.43 44.39
C PHE A 156 5.33 -24.40 45.28
N GLU A 157 5.81 -25.65 45.44
CA GLU A 157 5.44 -26.54 46.56
C GLU A 157 6.58 -27.55 46.84
N GLU A 158 6.75 -27.99 48.11
CA GLU A 158 7.79 -28.94 48.52
C GLU A 158 7.50 -30.37 48.01
N GLY A 159 8.14 -30.80 46.91
CA GLY A 159 8.05 -32.19 46.42
C GLY A 159 8.50 -32.40 44.96
N ASP A 160 8.10 -33.55 44.38
CA ASP A 160 8.23 -33.88 42.95
C ASP A 160 6.97 -33.50 42.16
N PHE A 161 6.47 -32.27 42.37
CA PHE A 161 5.30 -31.76 41.64
C PHE A 161 5.75 -31.09 40.33
N PHE A 162 4.95 -31.23 39.28
CA PHE A 162 5.14 -30.56 37.99
C PHE A 162 3.98 -29.58 37.77
N THR A 163 4.23 -28.39 37.23
CA THR A 163 3.13 -27.56 36.75
C THR A 163 2.68 -28.02 35.38
N THR A 164 1.36 -27.99 35.14
CA THR A 164 0.78 -28.21 33.82
C THR A 164 0.45 -26.87 33.20
N VAL A 165 1.14 -26.54 32.11
CA VAL A 165 0.80 -25.38 31.27
C VAL A 165 0.14 -25.90 30.00
N LYS A 166 -1.09 -25.45 29.73
CA LYS A 166 -1.79 -25.77 28.48
C LYS A 166 -1.24 -24.92 27.34
N LEU A 167 -1.07 -25.53 26.18
CA LEU A 167 -0.68 -24.85 24.96
C LEU A 167 -1.92 -24.66 24.09
N GLY A 168 -2.34 -23.42 23.94
CA GLY A 168 -3.34 -23.03 22.96
C GLY A 168 -2.66 -22.81 21.61
N TRP A 169 -2.45 -23.87 20.83
CA TRP A 169 -1.88 -23.75 19.50
C TRP A 169 -2.75 -22.83 18.64
N VAL A 170 -2.15 -21.73 18.19
CA VAL A 170 -2.70 -20.83 17.19
C VAL A 170 -2.07 -21.23 15.86
N ASP A 171 -2.87 -21.47 14.84
CA ASP A 171 -2.35 -21.75 13.51
C ASP A 171 -1.56 -20.52 13.03
N SER A 172 -0.24 -20.67 12.88
CA SER A 172 0.57 -19.68 12.17
C SER A 172 0.69 -20.08 10.71
N ALA A 173 0.17 -19.22 9.85
CA ALA A 173 0.24 -19.40 8.42
C ALA A 173 0.60 -18.05 7.76
N PRO A 174 1.44 -18.06 6.71
CA PRO A 174 1.56 -16.91 5.85
C PRO A 174 0.24 -16.68 5.12
N GLN A 175 -0.17 -15.41 4.97
CA GLN A 175 -1.38 -15.06 4.23
C GLN A 175 -1.09 -13.91 3.28
N ILE A 176 -1.22 -14.16 1.98
CA ILE A 176 -1.01 -13.16 0.93
C ILE A 176 -2.27 -12.36 0.67
N GLU A 177 -2.10 -11.04 0.59
CA GLU A 177 -3.11 -10.12 0.10
C GLU A 177 -2.52 -9.21 -0.98
N VAL A 178 -3.32 -8.87 -1.98
CA VAL A 178 -2.95 -7.96 -3.08
C VAL A 178 -3.91 -6.79 -3.10
N SER A 179 -3.43 -5.60 -3.43
CA SER A 179 -4.26 -4.37 -3.42
C SER A 179 -5.41 -4.39 -4.42
N SER A 180 -5.26 -5.10 -5.53
CA SER A 180 -6.28 -5.26 -6.58
C SER A 180 -6.03 -6.54 -7.37
N ASP A 181 -7.10 -7.14 -7.88
CA ASP A 181 -7.09 -8.23 -8.87
C ASP A 181 -7.10 -7.71 -10.32
N LEU A 182 -7.23 -6.38 -10.51
CA LEU A 182 -7.21 -5.69 -11.81
C LEU A 182 -6.35 -4.42 -11.76
N VAL A 183 -5.52 -4.23 -12.78
CA VAL A 183 -4.77 -2.99 -13.04
C VAL A 183 -5.07 -2.53 -14.45
N GLU A 184 -5.62 -1.31 -14.56
CA GLU A 184 -5.95 -0.67 -15.83
C GLU A 184 -4.93 0.44 -16.12
N PHE A 185 -4.21 0.32 -17.23
CA PHE A 185 -3.23 1.31 -17.69
C PHE A 185 -3.86 2.45 -18.51
N GLY A 186 -5.09 2.25 -19.00
CA GLY A 186 -5.79 3.20 -19.86
C GLY A 186 -5.16 3.29 -21.26
N ASP A 187 -5.36 4.44 -21.90
CA ASP A 187 -4.86 4.72 -23.24
C ASP A 187 -3.39 5.13 -23.18
N VAL A 188 -2.53 4.41 -23.90
CA VAL A 188 -1.10 4.70 -24.02
C VAL A 188 -0.71 4.78 -25.49
N GLU A 189 0.00 5.84 -25.84
CA GLU A 189 0.39 6.08 -27.23
C GLU A 189 1.34 4.99 -27.74
N VAL A 190 1.10 4.53 -28.97
CA VAL A 190 1.96 3.58 -29.69
C VAL A 190 3.24 4.32 -30.15
N ASP A 191 4.17 4.50 -29.23
CA ASP A 191 5.54 4.95 -29.49
C ASP A 191 6.47 4.30 -28.44
N ALA A 192 7.62 3.79 -28.88
CA ALA A 192 8.59 3.10 -28.02
C ALA A 192 9.18 3.98 -26.89
N LEU A 193 8.87 5.28 -26.89
CA LEU A 193 9.26 6.25 -25.86
C LEU A 193 8.16 6.50 -24.82
N GLN A 194 6.91 6.10 -25.07
CA GLN A 194 5.81 6.27 -24.14
C GLN A 194 5.52 4.95 -23.43
N THR A 195 5.62 4.96 -22.10
CA THR A 195 5.27 3.82 -21.27
C THR A 195 4.44 4.31 -20.08
N GLN A 196 3.49 3.50 -19.64
CA GLN A 196 2.75 3.74 -18.41
C GLN A 196 3.17 2.73 -17.36
N THR A 197 3.42 3.21 -16.14
CA THR A 197 3.79 2.37 -15.00
C THR A 197 2.63 2.31 -14.01
N ALA A 198 2.41 1.13 -13.43
CA ALA A 198 1.51 0.90 -12.32
C ALA A 198 2.17 0.01 -11.26
N PHE A 199 1.63 0.03 -10.04
CA PHE A 199 2.15 -0.75 -8.92
C PHE A 199 1.09 -1.72 -8.40
N VAL A 200 1.48 -2.98 -8.24
CA VAL A 200 0.70 -4.00 -7.54
C VAL A 200 1.30 -4.17 -6.14
N THR A 201 0.53 -3.81 -5.11
CA THR A 201 0.97 -3.92 -3.73
C THR A 201 0.64 -5.32 -3.21
N VAL A 202 1.64 -6.03 -2.70
CA VAL A 202 1.51 -7.34 -2.06
C VAL A 202 1.80 -7.18 -0.58
N ALA A 203 0.95 -7.74 0.28
CA ALA A 203 1.08 -7.70 1.73
C ALA A 203 1.05 -9.12 2.32
N ASN A 204 1.83 -9.33 3.39
CA ASN A 204 1.66 -10.48 4.26
C ASN A 204 0.78 -10.08 5.44
N VAL A 205 -0.47 -10.53 5.45
CA VAL A 205 -1.45 -10.28 6.52
C VAL A 205 -1.58 -11.46 7.48
N GLY A 206 -0.74 -12.48 7.31
CA GLY A 206 -0.65 -13.63 8.18
C GLY A 206 0.23 -13.39 9.40
N SER A 207 0.30 -14.40 10.26
CA SER A 207 1.07 -14.38 11.53
C SER A 207 2.43 -15.07 11.41
N SER A 208 2.80 -15.58 10.23
CA SER A 208 4.10 -16.18 9.92
C SER A 208 4.75 -15.53 8.70
N ASN A 209 6.05 -15.74 8.52
CA ASN A 209 6.80 -15.24 7.37
C ASN A 209 6.28 -15.84 6.06
N LEU A 210 6.02 -14.98 5.09
CA LEU A 210 5.60 -15.36 3.74
C LEU A 210 6.79 -15.33 2.79
N ALA A 211 7.04 -16.43 2.08
CA ALA A 211 8.01 -16.48 1.00
C ALA A 211 7.32 -16.19 -0.33
N LEU A 212 7.57 -15.00 -0.90
CA LEU A 212 7.19 -14.66 -2.26
C LEU A 212 8.20 -15.32 -3.22
N GLN A 213 7.76 -16.33 -3.97
CA GLN A 213 8.64 -17.27 -4.66
C GLN A 213 9.04 -16.80 -6.05
N SER A 214 8.06 -16.40 -6.86
CA SER A 214 8.29 -15.97 -8.24
C SER A 214 7.14 -15.13 -8.77
N LEU A 215 7.44 -14.34 -9.81
CA LEU A 215 6.48 -13.56 -10.58
C LEU A 215 6.54 -14.00 -12.04
N GLN A 216 5.39 -14.13 -12.70
CA GLN A 216 5.31 -14.53 -14.11
C GLN A 216 4.24 -13.70 -14.83
N LEU A 217 4.51 -13.29 -16.07
CA LEU A 217 3.50 -12.77 -16.98
C LEU A 217 3.00 -13.89 -17.89
N LEU A 218 1.69 -14.07 -17.96
CA LEU A 218 1.01 -14.94 -18.91
C LEU A 218 0.12 -14.11 -19.83
N GLN A 219 -0.21 -14.69 -20.99
CA GLN A 219 -1.14 -14.11 -21.98
C GLN A 219 -0.68 -12.79 -22.62
N ASP A 220 0.55 -12.34 -22.37
CA ASP A 220 1.17 -11.20 -23.03
C ASP A 220 1.83 -11.60 -24.37
N GLU A 221 1.02 -11.99 -25.36
CA GLU A 221 1.53 -12.48 -26.67
C GLU A 221 2.35 -11.41 -27.42
N ALA A 222 2.03 -10.14 -27.20
CA ALA A 222 2.67 -9.01 -27.84
C ALA A 222 3.86 -8.44 -27.05
N MET A 223 4.18 -9.02 -25.88
CA MET A 223 5.28 -8.58 -25.01
C MET A 223 5.17 -7.09 -24.64
N ALA A 224 3.95 -6.61 -24.41
CA ALA A 224 3.66 -5.21 -24.12
C ALA A 224 3.74 -4.90 -22.62
N PHE A 225 3.78 -5.92 -21.76
CA PHE A 225 3.93 -5.76 -20.32
C PHE A 225 5.31 -6.24 -19.87
N ASP A 226 5.92 -5.53 -18.93
CA ASP A 226 7.15 -5.95 -18.29
C ASP A 226 7.06 -5.78 -16.76
N ILE A 227 7.76 -6.64 -16.03
CA ILE A 227 7.87 -6.55 -14.58
C ILE A 227 9.26 -5.99 -14.28
N MET A 228 9.31 -4.80 -13.68
CA MET A 228 10.60 -4.27 -13.23
C MET A 228 11.12 -5.16 -12.09
N PRO A 229 12.35 -5.70 -12.21
CA PRO A 229 12.78 -6.80 -11.37
C PRO A 229 12.91 -6.36 -9.91
N LEU A 230 12.19 -7.06 -9.03
CA LEU A 230 12.58 -7.16 -7.63
C LEU A 230 14.00 -7.76 -7.60
N THR A 231 14.93 -7.07 -6.96
CA THR A 231 16.37 -7.40 -7.05
C THR A 231 16.71 -8.80 -6.52
N GLN A 232 15.82 -9.44 -5.75
CA GLN A 232 15.99 -10.79 -5.19
C GLN A 232 14.65 -11.52 -5.02
N LEU A 233 14.40 -12.57 -5.81
CA LEU A 233 13.36 -13.59 -5.55
C LEU A 233 14.03 -14.96 -5.34
N PRO A 234 13.56 -15.80 -4.40
CA PRO A 234 12.44 -15.54 -3.48
C PRO A 234 12.75 -14.44 -2.46
N VAL A 235 11.73 -13.71 -2.01
CA VAL A 235 11.84 -12.72 -0.92
C VAL A 235 10.99 -13.15 0.26
N THR A 236 11.52 -13.02 1.48
CA THR A 236 10.79 -13.29 2.71
C THR A 236 10.16 -12.00 3.24
N MET A 237 8.85 -12.07 3.47
CA MET A 237 7.99 -11.00 3.98
C MET A 237 7.56 -11.35 5.40
N GLU A 238 8.07 -10.61 6.39
CA GLU A 238 7.62 -10.72 7.79
C GLU A 238 6.11 -10.38 7.90
N PRO A 239 5.42 -10.81 8.97
CA PRO A 239 4.05 -10.38 9.25
C PRO A 239 3.88 -8.86 9.15
N ASN A 240 2.77 -8.42 8.55
CA ASN A 240 2.42 -7.02 8.28
C ASN A 240 3.39 -6.27 7.33
N SER A 241 4.33 -6.95 6.69
CA SER A 241 5.19 -6.32 5.68
C SER A 241 4.50 -6.22 4.32
N VAL A 242 4.97 -5.25 3.52
CA VAL A 242 4.40 -4.90 2.22
C VAL A 242 5.53 -4.73 1.21
N ILE A 243 5.28 -5.15 -0.03
CA ILE A 243 6.15 -4.94 -1.18
C ILE A 243 5.34 -4.43 -2.37
N GLU A 244 5.95 -3.55 -3.18
CA GLU A 244 5.34 -3.04 -4.41
C GLU A 244 6.02 -3.68 -5.61
N ILE A 245 5.21 -4.29 -6.49
CA ILE A 245 5.65 -4.83 -7.77
C ILE A 245 5.34 -3.77 -8.83
N GLU A 246 6.39 -3.28 -9.48
CA GLU A 246 6.28 -2.32 -10.58
C GLU A 246 6.02 -3.06 -11.90
N VAL A 247 4.93 -2.70 -12.58
CA VAL A 247 4.54 -3.23 -13.88
C VAL A 247 4.53 -2.09 -14.89
N VAL A 248 5.18 -2.30 -16.03
CA VAL A 248 5.30 -1.33 -17.11
C VAL A 248 4.50 -1.82 -18.31
N PHE A 249 3.71 -0.93 -18.90
CA PHE A 249 2.96 -1.16 -20.14
C PHE A 249 3.52 -0.28 -21.27
N ALA A 250 3.83 -0.90 -22.40
CA ALA A 250 4.44 -0.31 -23.58
C ALA A 250 3.81 -0.93 -24.86
N PRO A 251 2.64 -0.46 -25.31
CA PRO A 251 1.98 -1.00 -26.50
C PRO A 251 2.79 -0.74 -27.78
N LEU A 252 2.82 -1.73 -28.67
CA LEU A 252 3.54 -1.67 -29.96
C LEU A 252 2.62 -1.51 -31.16
N GLU A 253 1.33 -1.79 -30.99
CA GLU A 253 0.28 -1.70 -31.99
C GLU A 253 -0.96 -1.05 -31.36
N GLU A 254 -1.83 -0.50 -32.20
CA GLU A 254 -3.11 0.03 -31.74
C GLU A 254 -4.06 -1.11 -31.37
N GLY A 255 -4.82 -0.93 -30.28
CA GLY A 255 -5.83 -1.88 -29.82
C GLY A 255 -5.67 -2.31 -28.37
N PRO A 256 -6.55 -3.23 -27.91
CA PRO A 256 -6.55 -3.69 -26.53
C PRO A 256 -5.44 -4.69 -26.26
N TYR A 257 -4.86 -4.56 -25.06
CA TYR A 257 -3.88 -5.49 -24.49
C TYR A 257 -4.41 -6.06 -23.19
N GLU A 258 -4.20 -7.36 -23.01
CA GLU A 258 -4.52 -8.09 -21.78
C GLU A 258 -3.36 -9.00 -21.41
N ALA A 259 -3.02 -9.06 -20.12
CA ALA A 259 -2.06 -10.00 -19.58
C ALA A 259 -2.46 -10.40 -18.15
N VAL A 260 -1.88 -11.49 -17.65
CA VAL A 260 -2.09 -11.96 -16.27
C VAL A 260 -0.76 -12.00 -15.55
N LEU A 261 -0.62 -11.20 -14.50
CA LEU A 261 0.48 -11.29 -13.55
C LEU A 261 0.16 -12.40 -12.54
N GLN A 262 0.97 -13.46 -12.56
CA GLN A 262 0.94 -14.54 -11.58
C GLN A 262 1.97 -14.33 -10.48
N ILE A 263 1.51 -14.40 -9.24
CA ILE A 263 2.29 -14.19 -8.02
C ILE A 263 2.27 -15.49 -7.23
N PHE A 264 3.43 -16.15 -7.11
CA PHE A 264 3.56 -17.42 -6.38
C PHE A 264 4.09 -17.19 -4.97
N SER A 265 3.48 -17.83 -3.97
CA SER A 265 3.90 -17.77 -2.57
C SER A 265 3.78 -19.12 -1.87
N ASP A 266 4.22 -19.20 -0.62
CA ASP A 266 4.00 -20.34 0.28
C ASP A 266 2.75 -20.20 1.17
N ASP A 267 1.84 -19.25 0.85
CA ASP A 267 0.51 -19.20 1.44
C ASP A 267 -0.22 -20.53 1.15
N PRO A 268 -0.61 -21.31 2.18
CA PRO A 268 -1.24 -22.62 1.99
C PRO A 268 -2.65 -22.55 1.41
N GLU A 269 -3.38 -21.45 1.60
CA GLU A 269 -4.72 -21.24 1.07
C GLU A 269 -4.68 -20.61 -0.33
N ARG A 270 -3.71 -19.71 -0.58
CA ARG A 270 -3.57 -18.95 -1.84
C ARG A 270 -2.14 -19.01 -2.39
N PRO A 271 -1.62 -20.19 -2.77
CA PRO A 271 -0.24 -20.34 -3.26
C PRO A 271 0.02 -19.66 -4.61
N LEU A 272 -1.05 -19.30 -5.34
CA LEU A 272 -1.03 -18.53 -6.57
C LEU A 272 -2.09 -17.43 -6.49
N VAL A 273 -1.67 -16.18 -6.68
CA VAL A 273 -2.55 -15.03 -6.89
C VAL A 273 -2.39 -14.53 -8.31
N GLU A 274 -3.50 -14.22 -8.96
CA GLU A 274 -3.53 -13.69 -10.34
C GLU A 274 -4.07 -12.26 -10.33
N VAL A 275 -3.40 -11.37 -11.06
CA VAL A 275 -3.82 -9.98 -11.27
C VAL A 275 -3.96 -9.75 -12.77
N LEU A 276 -5.14 -9.34 -13.21
CA LEU A 276 -5.42 -8.98 -14.59
C LEU A 276 -4.84 -7.60 -14.91
N LEU A 277 -4.14 -7.50 -16.03
CA LEU A 277 -3.55 -6.27 -16.55
C LEU A 277 -4.26 -5.92 -17.85
N THR A 278 -4.74 -4.68 -17.98
CA THR A 278 -5.40 -4.20 -19.21
C THR A 278 -4.88 -2.83 -19.63
N GLY A 279 -4.83 -2.58 -20.93
CA GLY A 279 -4.46 -1.28 -21.48
C GLY A 279 -4.87 -1.18 -22.96
N GLU A 280 -4.92 0.03 -23.49
CA GLU A 280 -5.24 0.29 -24.89
C GLU A 280 -4.06 1.01 -25.55
N GLY A 281 -3.53 0.45 -26.62
CA GLY A 281 -2.60 1.15 -27.50
C GLY A 281 -3.38 2.11 -28.40
N VAL A 282 -3.05 3.39 -28.38
CA VAL A 282 -3.68 4.41 -29.24
C VAL A 282 -2.63 5.09 -30.13
N TRP A 283 -2.97 5.46 -31.36
CA TRP A 283 -2.08 6.36 -32.09
C TRP A 283 -2.16 7.76 -31.47
N PRO A 284 -1.03 8.49 -31.40
CA PRO A 284 -1.07 9.89 -31.03
C PRO A 284 -2.02 10.61 -32.01
N GLU A 285 -3.03 11.28 -31.47
CA GLU A 285 -3.84 12.18 -32.29
C GLU A 285 -2.92 13.26 -32.87
N GLU A 286 -2.98 13.48 -34.19
CA GLU A 286 -2.28 14.63 -34.77
C GLU A 286 -2.80 15.90 -34.07
N PRO A 287 -1.93 16.70 -33.42
CA PRO A 287 -2.38 17.86 -32.70
C PRO A 287 -3.09 18.81 -33.66
N GLU A 288 -4.31 19.21 -33.33
CA GLU A 288 -5.05 20.20 -34.11
C GLU A 288 -4.23 21.49 -34.20
N LEU A 289 -3.86 21.90 -35.42
CA LEU A 289 -3.06 23.10 -35.62
C LEU A 289 -3.80 24.33 -35.10
N THR A 290 -3.12 25.13 -34.27
CA THR A 290 -3.68 26.42 -33.86
C THR A 290 -3.85 27.33 -35.07
N LEU A 291 -4.70 28.37 -34.97
CA LEU A 291 -4.81 29.38 -36.04
C LEU A 291 -3.45 30.01 -36.40
N GLY A 292 -2.57 30.15 -35.40
CA GLY A 292 -1.19 30.62 -35.56
C GLY A 292 -0.33 29.66 -36.38
N ASP A 293 -0.38 28.36 -36.06
CA ASP A 293 0.35 27.33 -36.82
C ASP A 293 -0.16 27.22 -38.27
N LYS A 294 -1.48 27.32 -38.46
CA LYS A 294 -2.10 27.32 -39.79
C LYS A 294 -1.64 28.50 -40.65
N ILE A 295 -1.60 29.73 -40.11
CA ILE A 295 -1.10 30.89 -40.87
C ILE A 295 0.42 30.88 -41.06
N ALA A 296 1.17 30.27 -40.14
CA ALA A 296 2.60 30.05 -40.31
C ALA A 296 2.88 29.09 -41.48
N ALA A 297 2.17 27.95 -41.55
CA ALA A 297 2.28 27.00 -42.66
C ALA A 297 1.94 27.62 -44.02
N ILE A 298 0.88 28.45 -44.09
CA ILE A 298 0.52 29.20 -45.31
C ILE A 298 1.66 30.14 -45.74
N ASN A 299 2.28 30.84 -44.79
CA ASN A 299 3.39 31.75 -45.07
C ASN A 299 4.63 31.00 -45.57
N GLU A 300 4.93 29.84 -44.99
CA GLU A 300 6.04 28.98 -45.39
C GLU A 300 5.83 28.46 -46.83
N LEU A 301 4.68 27.82 -47.10
CA LEU A 301 4.30 27.35 -48.43
C LEU A 301 4.40 28.46 -49.47
N TYR A 302 3.90 29.66 -49.13
CA TYR A 302 3.94 30.79 -50.05
C TYR A 302 5.37 31.29 -50.32
N THR A 303 6.20 31.35 -49.28
CA THR A 303 7.58 31.85 -49.38
C THR A 303 8.47 30.87 -50.13
N ASP A 304 8.39 29.59 -49.79
CA ASP A 304 9.11 28.54 -50.50
C ASP A 304 8.63 28.41 -51.93
N GLY A 305 7.33 28.52 -52.16
CA GLY A 305 6.76 28.50 -53.50
C GLY A 305 7.27 29.62 -54.40
N LEU A 306 7.48 30.82 -53.83
CA LEU A 306 8.11 31.92 -54.57
C LEU A 306 9.61 31.66 -54.82
N ARG A 307 10.29 30.96 -53.92
CA ARG A 307 11.72 30.67 -54.00
C ARG A 307 12.03 29.58 -55.03
N ASP A 308 11.24 28.52 -55.06
CA ASP A 308 11.41 27.38 -55.96
C ASP A 308 10.67 27.55 -57.31
N GLY A 309 9.86 28.61 -57.44
CA GLY A 309 9.14 28.96 -58.65
C GLY A 309 7.83 28.18 -58.86
N THR A 310 7.40 27.40 -57.87
CA THR A 310 6.12 26.69 -57.88
C THR A 310 4.94 27.64 -57.69
N ILE A 311 5.21 28.86 -57.19
CA ILE A 311 4.34 30.03 -57.16
C ILE A 311 5.09 31.21 -57.81
N TYR A 312 4.43 31.95 -58.69
CA TYR A 312 4.99 33.16 -59.30
C TYR A 312 3.93 34.23 -59.54
N GLY A 313 4.35 35.49 -59.49
CA GLY A 313 3.46 36.64 -59.69
C GLY A 313 3.02 36.83 -61.14
N LEU A 314 1.74 37.09 -61.36
CA LEU A 314 1.15 37.31 -62.68
C LEU A 314 1.26 38.77 -63.12
N GLY A 315 1.88 39.07 -64.26
CA GLY A 315 1.85 40.42 -64.86
C GLY A 315 3.10 40.75 -65.67
N PRO A 316 3.07 41.80 -66.52
CA PRO A 316 4.24 42.19 -67.31
C PRO A 316 5.31 42.87 -66.45
N GLY A 317 6.58 42.53 -66.67
CA GLY A 317 7.72 43.16 -66.02
C GLY A 317 7.61 43.18 -64.49
N ILE A 318 7.85 44.34 -63.88
CA ILE A 318 7.84 44.49 -62.41
C ILE A 318 6.46 44.23 -61.78
N PHE A 319 5.37 44.27 -62.54
CA PHE A 319 4.03 44.10 -61.99
C PHE A 319 3.75 42.68 -61.47
N GLY A 320 4.40 41.65 -62.02
CA GLY A 320 4.32 40.29 -61.48
C GLY A 320 4.92 40.23 -60.08
N HIS A 321 6.14 40.74 -59.92
CA HIS A 321 6.81 40.81 -58.62
C HIS A 321 5.99 41.59 -57.59
N VAL A 322 5.50 42.80 -57.95
CA VAL A 322 4.67 43.63 -57.05
C VAL A 322 3.43 42.87 -56.57
N ARG A 323 2.76 42.11 -57.44
CA ARG A 323 1.56 41.34 -57.07
C ARG A 323 1.88 40.18 -56.13
N ALA A 324 2.98 39.47 -56.37
CA ALA A 324 3.47 38.46 -55.44
C ALA A 324 3.81 39.06 -54.06
N THR A 325 4.45 40.24 -54.02
CA THR A 325 4.73 40.96 -52.78
C THR A 325 3.46 41.38 -52.04
N VAL A 326 2.40 41.78 -52.75
CA VAL A 326 1.12 42.13 -52.11
C VAL A 326 0.52 40.93 -51.38
N ILE A 327 0.53 39.74 -51.98
CA ILE A 327 0.01 38.52 -51.32
C ILE A 327 0.90 38.15 -50.12
N PHE A 328 2.23 38.23 -50.26
CA PHE A 328 3.15 38.02 -49.14
C PHE A 328 2.79 38.91 -47.94
N LEU A 329 2.71 40.22 -48.16
CA LEU A 329 2.36 41.18 -47.11
C LEU A 329 0.97 40.93 -46.54
N THR A 330 0.03 40.46 -47.35
CA THR A 330 -1.33 40.13 -46.90
C THR A 330 -1.31 38.99 -45.89
N PHE A 331 -0.55 37.91 -46.14
CA PHE A 331 -0.39 36.82 -45.19
C PHE A 331 0.38 37.23 -43.94
N GLN A 332 1.39 38.10 -44.06
CA GLN A 332 2.11 38.65 -42.89
C GLN A 332 1.19 39.52 -42.01
N ILE A 333 0.29 40.30 -42.61
CA ILE A 333 -0.70 41.07 -41.85
C ILE A 333 -1.67 40.12 -41.13
N ALA A 334 -2.17 39.09 -41.82
CA ALA A 334 -3.05 38.09 -41.22
C ALA A 334 -2.37 37.37 -40.04
N HIS A 335 -1.11 36.97 -40.20
CA HIS A 335 -0.29 36.34 -39.16
C HIS A 335 -0.18 37.23 -37.92
N ASN A 336 0.27 38.47 -38.10
CA ASN A 336 0.41 39.41 -36.98
C ASN A 336 -0.92 39.69 -36.26
N LEU A 337 -2.05 39.70 -37.00
CA LEU A 337 -3.37 39.88 -36.41
C LEU A 337 -3.79 38.67 -35.57
N ILE A 338 -3.54 37.44 -36.06
CA ILE A 338 -3.81 36.20 -35.33
C ILE A 338 -2.95 36.14 -34.06
N ASP A 339 -1.64 36.37 -34.17
CA ASP A 339 -0.71 36.36 -33.02
C ASP A 339 -1.06 37.41 -31.95
N SER A 340 -1.69 38.50 -32.37
CA SER A 340 -2.10 39.60 -31.49
C SER A 340 -3.50 39.42 -30.89
N GLY A 341 -4.20 38.30 -31.15
CA GLY A 341 -5.55 38.06 -30.64
C GLY A 341 -6.66 38.83 -31.38
N TYR A 342 -6.42 39.18 -32.64
CA TYR A 342 -7.35 39.92 -33.52
C TYR A 342 -7.79 39.06 -34.72
N GLU A 343 -8.15 37.80 -34.47
CA GLU A 343 -8.42 36.77 -35.48
C GLU A 343 -9.53 37.19 -36.44
N ARG A 344 -10.62 37.78 -35.93
CA ARG A 344 -11.72 38.27 -36.78
C ARG A 344 -11.29 39.37 -37.75
N PHE A 345 -10.30 40.19 -37.39
CA PHE A 345 -9.75 41.19 -38.29
C PHE A 345 -8.85 40.56 -39.37
N ALA A 346 -8.26 39.39 -39.10
CA ALA A 346 -7.48 38.63 -40.08
C ALA A 346 -8.34 38.09 -41.24
N LEU A 347 -9.66 37.96 -41.09
CA LEU A 347 -10.57 37.60 -42.19
C LEU A 347 -10.47 38.57 -43.38
N ILE A 348 -10.23 39.87 -43.13
CA ILE A 348 -10.15 40.88 -44.19
C ILE A 348 -8.97 40.61 -45.14
N PRO A 349 -7.70 40.52 -44.66
CA PRO A 349 -6.58 40.17 -45.52
C PRO A 349 -6.72 38.75 -46.09
N LEU A 350 -7.17 37.76 -45.31
CA LEU A 350 -7.30 36.37 -45.78
C LEU A 350 -8.31 36.21 -46.92
N MET A 351 -9.50 36.80 -46.81
CA MET A 351 -10.50 36.78 -47.90
C MET A 351 -9.96 37.49 -49.15
N SER A 352 -9.26 38.61 -48.98
CA SER A 352 -8.58 39.31 -50.09
C SER A 352 -7.51 38.43 -50.76
N ALA A 353 -6.75 37.65 -49.98
CA ALA A 353 -5.78 36.72 -50.52
C ALA A 353 -6.48 35.57 -51.26
N ALA A 354 -7.51 34.97 -50.68
CA ALA A 354 -8.28 33.87 -51.26
C ALA A 354 -8.88 34.22 -52.62
N GLU A 355 -9.43 35.42 -52.79
CA GLU A 355 -9.94 35.89 -54.09
C GLU A 355 -8.83 36.00 -55.15
N LYS A 356 -7.64 36.45 -54.75
CA LYS A 356 -6.49 36.71 -55.62
C LYS A 356 -5.62 35.48 -55.88
N THR A 357 -5.93 34.34 -55.26
CA THR A 357 -5.28 33.05 -55.45
C THR A 357 -6.27 31.97 -55.93
N SER A 358 -7.47 32.37 -56.35
CA SER A 358 -8.59 31.46 -56.61
C SER A 358 -8.50 30.70 -57.94
N GLY A 359 -7.70 31.18 -58.89
CA GLY A 359 -7.58 30.59 -60.23
C GLY A 359 -8.82 30.80 -61.12
N ARG A 360 -9.83 31.55 -60.67
CA ARG A 360 -11.11 31.75 -61.36
C ARG A 360 -11.07 32.84 -62.43
N GLY A 361 -9.98 33.59 -62.53
CA GLY A 361 -9.78 34.64 -63.52
C GLY A 361 -10.49 35.98 -63.22
N TRP A 362 -11.53 36.02 -62.37
CA TRP A 362 -12.13 37.26 -61.85
C TRP A 362 -12.63 37.11 -60.38
N PRO A 363 -12.25 37.99 -59.43
CA PRO A 363 -11.24 39.05 -59.54
C PRO A 363 -9.89 38.51 -60.04
N ARG A 364 -9.07 39.37 -60.64
CA ARG A 364 -7.84 38.92 -61.29
C ARG A 364 -6.88 38.33 -60.25
N ASP A 365 -6.42 37.11 -60.48
CA ASP A 365 -5.40 36.48 -59.65
C ASP A 365 -4.06 37.25 -59.71
N TYR A 366 -3.39 37.28 -58.56
CA TYR A 366 -2.11 37.99 -58.39
C TYR A 366 -0.93 37.07 -58.59
N VAL A 367 -1.12 35.77 -58.34
CA VAL A 367 -0.13 34.71 -58.51
C VAL A 367 -0.71 33.54 -59.29
N ALA A 368 0.16 32.75 -59.89
CA ALA A 368 -0.14 31.47 -60.52
C ALA A 368 0.97 30.49 -60.21
N GLY A 369 0.75 29.22 -60.52
CA GLY A 369 1.68 28.14 -60.18
C GLY A 369 0.93 26.89 -59.78
N TRP A 370 1.63 25.77 -59.71
CA TRP A 370 0.99 24.49 -59.42
C TRP A 370 0.71 24.28 -57.92
N ALA A 371 1.40 25.02 -57.04
CA ALA A 371 1.12 25.04 -55.60
C ALA A 371 0.01 26.05 -55.20
N VAL A 372 -0.43 26.92 -56.13
CA VAL A 372 -1.46 27.93 -55.83
C VAL A 372 -2.84 27.33 -55.45
N PRO A 373 -3.31 26.24 -56.06
CA PRO A 373 -4.56 25.59 -55.62
C PRO A 373 -4.51 25.08 -54.18
N GLU A 374 -3.39 24.48 -53.77
CA GLU A 374 -3.16 24.01 -52.40
C GLU A 374 -3.11 25.17 -51.41
N LEU A 375 -2.35 26.21 -51.74
CA LEU A 375 -2.31 27.45 -50.96
C LEU A 375 -3.72 28.05 -50.79
N ASN A 376 -4.51 28.12 -51.86
CA ASN A 376 -5.86 28.67 -51.79
C ASN A 376 -6.78 27.81 -50.91
N ALA A 377 -6.63 26.48 -50.94
CA ALA A 377 -7.37 25.58 -50.06
C ALA A 377 -7.03 25.84 -48.58
N LEU A 378 -5.74 25.90 -48.22
CA LEU A 378 -5.31 26.19 -46.84
C LEU A 378 -5.80 27.56 -46.34
N VAL A 379 -5.78 28.58 -47.21
CA VAL A 379 -6.31 29.92 -46.86
C VAL A 379 -7.82 29.88 -46.62
N ASN A 380 -8.58 29.11 -47.40
CA ASN A 380 -10.02 29.00 -47.20
C ASN A 380 -10.36 28.17 -45.94
N ASP A 381 -9.60 27.11 -45.64
CA ASP A 381 -9.71 26.34 -44.40
C ASP A 381 -9.56 27.25 -43.18
N LEU A 382 -8.46 28.03 -43.14
CA LEU A 382 -8.22 29.00 -42.07
C LEU A 382 -9.33 30.06 -41.95
N ILE A 383 -9.92 30.49 -43.08
CA ILE A 383 -11.07 31.41 -43.05
C ILE A 383 -12.30 30.76 -42.41
N GLU A 384 -12.55 29.48 -42.68
CA GLU A 384 -13.67 28.74 -42.09
C GLU A 384 -13.46 28.54 -40.59
N ASP A 385 -12.26 28.19 -40.15
CA ASP A 385 -11.94 28.05 -38.72
C ASP A 385 -12.18 29.35 -37.94
N ILE A 386 -11.67 30.48 -38.46
CA ILE A 386 -11.86 31.79 -37.82
C ILE A 386 -13.35 32.18 -37.76
N ARG A 387 -14.18 31.70 -38.69
CA ARG A 387 -15.63 31.97 -38.69
C ARG A 387 -16.39 31.09 -37.70
N ASN A 388 -15.88 29.88 -37.43
CA ASN A 388 -16.51 28.90 -36.55
C ASN A 388 -16.17 29.14 -35.07
N GLN A 389 -15.20 30.02 -34.78
CA GLN A 389 -14.90 30.58 -33.45
C GLN A 389 -15.76 31.82 -33.12
#